data_AF-A0A2U1JGW8-F1
#
_entry.id   AF-A0A2U1JGW8-F1
#
_cell.length_a   1.000
_cell.length_b   1.000
_cell.length_c   1.000
_cell.angle_alpha   90.00
_cell.angle_beta   90.00
_cell.angle_gamma   90.00
#
_symmetry.space_group_name_H-M   'P 1'
#
loop_
_entity.id
_entity.type
_entity.pdbx_description
1 polymer ?
#
loop_
_entity_poly.entity_id
_entity_poly.type
_entity_poly.pdbx_seq_one_letter_code
_entity_poly.pdbx_strand_id
1 'polypeptide(L)'
;LIGGSIIAGGTLGPLIPPSTLFIIYGMMTEQSIGQLLIAGLVPGIILMALYMLTIFILVTIKPDWAPSVKDKITWKEKFASLKSTIWILILFAIVIGGMYLGLFNPTEAAGIGAAATFIIALVRRKLTFKNFIGAMSSTLKTTGFLFAIIIMAFLLNYFMTITK
;
A
#
# COMPACT_ATOMS: atom_id res chain seq x y z
N LEU A 1 6.27 3.32 -21.65
CA LEU A 1 6.38 2.18 -20.71
C LEU A 1 6.69 2.61 -19.26
N ILE A 2 7.71 3.45 -18.99
CA ILE A 2 8.13 3.85 -17.62
C ILE A 2 6.94 4.37 -16.78
N GLY A 3 6.28 5.44 -17.22
CA GLY A 3 5.16 6.02 -16.47
C GLY A 3 4.00 5.03 -16.27
N GLY A 4 3.68 4.24 -17.29
CA GLY A 4 2.64 3.21 -17.20
C GLY A 4 2.97 2.11 -16.20
N SER A 5 4.21 1.62 -16.17
CA SER A 5 4.66 0.62 -15.17
C SER A 5 4.65 1.17 -13.75
N ILE A 6 4.96 2.45 -13.56
CA ILE A 6 4.92 3.12 -12.24
C ILE A 6 3.47 3.27 -11.78
N ILE A 7 2.56 3.71 -12.66
CA ILE A 7 1.14 3.88 -12.34
C ILE A 7 0.49 2.52 -12.05
N ALA A 8 0.75 1.50 -12.86
CA ALA A 8 0.28 0.13 -12.62
C ALA A 8 0.86 -0.46 -11.32
N GLY A 9 2.13 -0.20 -11.02
CA GLY A 9 2.69 -0.56 -9.71
C GLY A 9 1.98 0.16 -8.56
N GLY A 10 1.61 1.43 -8.75
CA GLY A 10 0.86 2.21 -7.77
C GLY A 10 -0.52 1.64 -7.45
N THR A 11 -1.19 0.97 -8.40
CA THR A 11 -2.48 0.31 -8.17
C THR A 11 -2.37 -0.98 -7.35
N LEU A 12 -1.16 -1.49 -7.09
CA LEU A 12 -0.93 -2.56 -6.11
C LEU A 12 -0.96 -2.06 -4.67
N GLY A 13 -0.74 -0.75 -4.44
CA GLY A 13 -0.69 -0.16 -3.10
C GLY A 13 -1.95 -0.39 -2.26
N PRO A 14 -3.16 -0.33 -2.83
CA PRO A 14 -4.38 -0.71 -2.11
C PRO A 14 -4.56 -2.22 -1.87
N LEU A 15 -3.79 -3.09 -2.51
CA LEU A 15 -3.90 -4.55 -2.39
C LEU A 15 -2.81 -5.15 -1.49
N ILE A 16 -1.60 -4.59 -1.52
CA ILE A 16 -0.50 -5.03 -0.65
C ILE A 16 -0.58 -4.24 0.67
N PRO A 17 -0.71 -4.91 1.83
CA PRO A 17 -0.76 -4.25 3.12
C PRO A 17 0.43 -3.30 3.37
N PRO A 18 0.27 -2.19 4.11
CA PRO A 18 -0.95 -1.74 4.81
C PRO A 18 -1.94 -1.03 3.87
N SER A 19 -3.18 -1.54 3.80
CA SER A 19 -4.24 -1.00 2.94
C SER A 19 -5.44 -0.51 3.74
N THR A 20 -5.77 0.76 3.58
CA THR A 20 -6.98 1.36 4.19
C THR A 20 -8.27 0.74 3.65
N LEU A 21 -8.30 0.30 2.38
CA LEU A 21 -9.50 -0.30 1.79
C LEU A 21 -9.85 -1.63 2.45
N PHE A 22 -8.86 -2.48 2.71
CA PHE A 22 -9.10 -3.75 3.43
C PHE A 22 -9.56 -3.51 4.87
N ILE A 23 -8.99 -2.52 5.56
CA ILE A 23 -9.45 -2.17 6.92
C ILE A 23 -10.95 -1.84 6.92
N ILE A 24 -11.40 -1.03 5.97
CA ILE A 24 -12.81 -0.64 5.87
C ILE A 24 -13.70 -1.82 5.52
N TYR A 25 -13.30 -2.61 4.52
CA TYR A 25 -14.05 -3.81 4.16
C TYR A 25 -14.18 -4.76 5.36
N GLY A 26 -13.09 -4.97 6.11
CA GLY A 26 -13.10 -5.77 7.33
C GLY A 26 -14.06 -5.21 8.39
N MET A 27 -14.09 -3.89 8.60
CA MET A 27 -15.04 -3.26 9.52
C MET A 27 -16.50 -3.41 9.06
N MET A 28 -16.79 -3.24 7.77
CA MET A 28 -18.16 -3.34 7.24
C MET A 28 -18.70 -4.78 7.24
N THR A 29 -17.82 -5.75 7.04
CA THR A 29 -18.17 -7.18 6.98
C THR A 29 -17.98 -7.90 8.31
N GLU A 30 -17.61 -7.15 9.36
CA GLU A 30 -17.27 -7.66 10.69
C GLU A 30 -16.24 -8.79 10.67
N GLN A 31 -15.36 -8.77 9.65
CA GLN A 31 -14.29 -9.75 9.49
C GLN A 31 -13.04 -9.31 10.25
N SER A 32 -12.20 -10.28 10.61
CA SER A 32 -10.89 -9.99 11.18
C SER A 32 -10.02 -9.24 10.17
N ILE A 33 -9.78 -7.95 10.45
CA ILE A 33 -8.92 -7.08 9.65
C ILE A 33 -7.53 -7.69 9.48
N GLY A 34 -7.01 -8.32 10.54
CA GLY A 34 -5.70 -8.96 10.51
C GLY A 34 -5.65 -10.10 9.49
N GLN A 35 -6.64 -10.99 9.53
CA GLN A 35 -6.75 -12.09 8.58
C GLN A 35 -6.95 -11.60 7.14
N LEU A 36 -7.73 -10.54 6.95
CA LEU A 36 -7.97 -9.96 5.63
C LEU A 36 -6.70 -9.33 5.04
N LEU A 37 -5.91 -8.62 5.86
CA LEU A 37 -4.62 -8.06 5.44
C LEU A 37 -3.62 -9.18 5.11
N ILE A 38 -3.60 -10.26 5.89
CA ILE A 38 -2.79 -11.46 5.63
C ILE A 38 -3.23 -12.10 4.30
N ALA A 39 -4.53 -12.32 4.11
CA ALA A 39 -5.10 -12.92 2.92
C ALA A 39 -4.83 -12.08 1.66
N GLY A 40 -4.81 -10.75 1.77
CA GLY A 40 -4.50 -9.82 0.69
C GLY A 40 -3.08 -9.93 0.13
N LEU A 41 -2.15 -10.55 0.86
CA LEU A 41 -0.77 -10.74 0.40
C LEU A 41 -0.69 -11.67 -0.83
N VAL A 42 -1.45 -12.77 -0.82
CA VAL A 42 -1.48 -13.75 -1.91
C VAL A 42 -1.93 -13.13 -3.24
N PRO A 43 -3.11 -12.47 -3.34
CA PRO A 43 -3.52 -11.81 -4.58
C PRO A 43 -2.61 -10.63 -4.93
N GLY A 44 -2.02 -9.94 -3.94
CA GLY A 44 -0.99 -8.91 -4.15
C GLY A 44 0.23 -9.43 -4.91
N ILE A 45 0.79 -10.58 -4.47
CA ILE A 45 1.96 -11.21 -5.11
C ILE A 45 1.60 -11.73 -6.49
N ILE A 46 0.43 -12.35 -6.66
CA ILE A 46 -0.04 -12.84 -7.97
C ILE A 46 -0.14 -11.67 -8.95
N LEU A 47 -0.78 -10.57 -8.56
CA LEU A 47 -0.95 -9.39 -9.42
C LEU A 47 0.38 -8.72 -9.73
N MET A 48 1.30 -8.65 -8.75
CA MET A 48 2.68 -8.20 -8.97
C MET A 48 3.38 -9.05 -10.04
N ALA A 49 3.30 -10.38 -9.93
CA ALA A 49 3.91 -11.29 -10.90
C ALA A 49 3.28 -11.12 -12.30
N LEU A 50 1.96 -10.98 -12.39
CA LEU A 50 1.27 -10.71 -13.65
C LEU A 50 1.68 -9.38 -14.29
N TYR A 51 1.87 -8.31 -13.50
CA TYR A 51 2.40 -7.05 -14.01
C TYR A 51 3.84 -7.18 -14.50
N MET A 52 4.71 -7.86 -13.75
CA MET A 52 6.08 -8.13 -14.20
C MET A 52 6.11 -8.91 -15.51
N LEU A 53 5.28 -9.97 -15.61
CA LEU A 53 5.14 -10.78 -16.82
C LEU A 53 4.60 -9.97 -17.99
N THR A 54 3.57 -9.15 -17.77
CA THR A 54 2.97 -8.30 -18.80
C THR A 54 3.99 -7.30 -19.34
N ILE A 55 4.75 -6.66 -18.46
CA ILE A 55 5.83 -5.74 -18.86
C ILE A 55 6.91 -6.49 -19.65
N PHE A 56 7.32 -7.68 -19.18
CA PHE A 56 8.33 -8.49 -19.86
C PHE A 56 7.90 -8.90 -21.27
N ILE A 57 6.66 -9.37 -21.43
CA ILE A 57 6.10 -9.72 -22.74
C ILE A 57 6.02 -8.49 -23.66
N LEU A 58 5.50 -7.37 -23.16
CA LEU A 58 5.37 -6.13 -23.95
C LEU A 58 6.72 -5.60 -24.45
N VAL A 59 7.74 -5.64 -23.61
CA VAL A 59 9.11 -5.21 -23.96
C VAL A 59 9.76 -6.17 -24.96
N THR A 60 9.47 -7.47 -24.86
CA THR A 60 10.02 -8.47 -25.79
C THR A 60 9.37 -8.36 -27.17
N ILE A 61 8.07 -8.07 -27.25
CA ILE A 61 7.33 -7.93 -28.53
C ILE A 61 7.55 -6.57 -29.17
N LYS A 62 7.63 -5.49 -28.38
CA LYS A 62 7.86 -4.12 -28.87
C LYS A 62 9.04 -3.47 -28.13
N PRO A 63 10.29 -3.78 -28.54
CA PRO A 63 11.49 -3.26 -27.89
C PRO A 63 11.56 -1.72 -27.89
N ASP A 64 10.98 -1.07 -28.90
CA ASP A 64 10.95 0.40 -29.05
C ASP A 64 10.14 1.12 -27.96
N TRP A 65 9.32 0.38 -27.20
CA TRP A 65 8.54 0.95 -26.09
C TRP A 65 9.33 0.99 -24.78
N ALA A 66 10.42 0.23 -24.70
CA ALA A 66 11.34 0.27 -23.58
C ALA A 66 12.32 1.44 -23.74
N PRO A 67 12.74 2.08 -22.63
CA PRO A 67 13.77 3.11 -22.69
C PRO A 67 15.06 2.50 -23.25
N SER A 68 15.67 3.14 -24.24
CA SER A 68 16.99 2.74 -24.73
C SER A 68 18.02 2.93 -23.62
N VAL A 69 18.33 1.87 -22.90
CA VAL A 69 19.38 1.87 -21.89
C VAL A 69 20.71 1.90 -22.64
N LYS A 70 21.34 3.08 -22.70
CA LYS A 70 22.60 3.30 -23.45
C LYS A 70 23.80 2.52 -22.87
N ASP A 71 23.76 2.19 -21.58
CA ASP A 71 24.84 1.51 -20.87
C ASP A 71 24.38 0.20 -20.22
N LYS A 72 25.20 -0.85 -20.25
CA LYS A 72 24.90 -2.10 -19.54
C LYS A 72 24.88 -1.85 -18.03
N ILE A 73 23.70 -1.62 -17.47
CA ILE A 73 23.51 -1.44 -16.02
C ILE A 73 23.98 -2.70 -15.31
N THR A 74 24.98 -2.55 -14.44
CA THR A 74 25.54 -3.66 -13.68
C THR A 74 24.55 -4.09 -12.59
N TRP A 75 24.54 -5.38 -12.21
CA TRP A 75 23.70 -5.88 -11.12
C TRP A 75 23.87 -5.09 -9.81
N LYS A 76 25.07 -4.58 -9.53
CA LYS A 76 25.34 -3.68 -8.40
C LYS A 76 24.52 -2.38 -8.45
N GLU A 77 24.35 -1.77 -9.63
CA GLU A 77 23.59 -0.53 -9.79
C GLU A 77 22.08 -0.76 -9.68
N LYS A 78 21.61 -1.93 -10.16
CA LYS A 78 20.22 -2.36 -9.95
C LYS A 78 19.89 -2.47 -8.46
N PHE A 79 20.72 -3.16 -7.68
CA PHE A 79 20.51 -3.30 -6.23
C PHE A 79 20.75 -1.99 -5.46
N ALA A 80 21.69 -1.15 -5.89
CA ALA A 80 21.89 0.18 -5.31
C ALA A 80 20.66 1.07 -5.47
N SER A 81 19.92 0.93 -6.57
CA SER A 81 18.68 1.67 -6.82
C SER A 81 17.54 1.26 -5.86
N LEU A 82 17.50 -0.01 -5.44
CA LEU A 82 16.55 -0.51 -4.43
C LEU A 82 16.81 0.03 -3.02
N LYS A 83 18.01 0.56 -2.76
CA LYS A 83 18.40 1.06 -1.44
C LYS A 83 17.52 2.21 -0.94
N SER A 84 16.87 2.96 -1.84
CA SER A 84 15.90 4.00 -1.49
C SER A 84 14.58 3.43 -0.91
N THR A 85 14.22 2.20 -1.31
CA THR A 85 12.97 1.51 -0.94
C THR A 85 13.08 0.72 0.36
N ILE A 86 14.31 0.55 0.89
CA ILE A 86 14.56 -0.25 2.10
C ILE A 86 13.71 0.20 3.30
N TRP A 87 13.45 1.49 3.44
CA TRP A 87 12.63 2.04 4.52
C TRP A 87 11.19 1.55 4.50
N ILE A 88 10.63 1.38 3.29
CA ILE A 88 9.27 0.86 3.10
C ILE A 88 9.24 -0.63 3.41
N LEU A 89 10.27 -1.38 3.00
CA LEU A 89 10.40 -2.81 3.32
C LEU A 89 10.54 -3.05 4.83
N ILE A 90 11.30 -2.21 5.53
CA ILE A 90 11.43 -2.27 6.99
C ILE A 90 10.07 -2.02 7.64
N LEU A 91 9.34 -0.98 7.22
CA LEU A 91 8.02 -0.68 7.75
C LEU A 91 7.03 -1.84 7.51
N PHE A 92 7.04 -2.39 6.30
CA PHE A 92 6.24 -3.56 5.94
C PHE A 92 6.57 -4.76 6.84
N ALA A 93 7.85 -5.07 7.00
CA ALA A 93 8.29 -6.19 7.84
C ALA A 93 7.88 -6.02 9.31
N ILE A 94 7.94 -4.79 9.86
CA ILE A 94 7.52 -4.52 11.24
C ILE A 94 6.01 -4.72 11.39
N VAL A 95 5.21 -4.09 10.53
CA VAL A 95 3.74 -4.10 10.66
C VAL A 95 3.20 -5.50 10.34
N ILE A 96 3.56 -6.05 9.18
CA ILE A 96 3.03 -7.34 8.72
C ILE A 96 3.69 -8.49 9.47
N GLY A 97 5.00 -8.46 9.69
CA GLY A 97 5.68 -9.48 10.49
C GLY A 97 5.15 -9.51 11.92
N GLY A 98 4.92 -8.35 12.55
CA GLY A 98 4.33 -8.26 13.88
C GLY A 98 2.90 -8.83 13.94
N MET A 99 2.09 -8.59 12.91
CA MET A 99 0.74 -9.15 12.81
C MET A 99 0.74 -10.66 12.56
N TYR A 100 1.64 -11.18 11.72
CA TYR A 100 1.74 -12.62 11.43
C TYR A 100 2.22 -13.43 12.62
N LEU A 101 3.16 -12.88 13.40
CA LEU A 101 3.66 -13.51 14.62
C LEU A 101 2.67 -13.42 15.80
N GLY A 102 1.51 -12.76 15.60
CA GLY A 102 0.50 -12.55 16.64
C GLY A 102 0.95 -11.61 17.75
N LEU A 103 1.99 -10.81 17.51
CA LEU A 103 2.55 -9.88 18.50
C LEU A 103 1.65 -8.66 18.71
N PHE A 104 0.95 -8.23 17.65
CA PHE A 104 0.11 -7.04 17.66
C PHE A 104 -1.22 -7.28 16.93
N ASN A 105 -2.30 -6.75 17.50
CA ASN A 105 -3.57 -6.63 16.80
C ASN A 105 -3.52 -5.54 15.72
N PRO A 106 -4.45 -5.53 14.74
CA PRO A 106 -4.45 -4.54 13.65
C PRO A 106 -4.40 -3.08 14.12
N THR A 107 -5.08 -2.78 15.23
CA THR A 107 -5.10 -1.43 15.84
C THR A 107 -3.74 -1.05 16.43
N GLU A 108 -3.06 -1.97 17.10
CA GLU A 108 -1.73 -1.77 17.66
C GLU A 108 -0.68 -1.67 16.55
N ALA A 109 -0.81 -2.51 15.52
CA ALA A 109 0.04 -2.47 14.33
C ALA A 109 -0.06 -1.13 13.59
N ALA A 110 -1.24 -0.51 13.56
CA ALA A 110 -1.40 0.84 13.01
C ALA A 110 -0.65 1.90 13.84
N GLY A 111 -0.72 1.83 15.17
CA GLY A 111 0.04 2.72 16.06
C GLY A 111 1.56 2.57 15.91
N ILE A 112 2.04 1.33 15.88
CA ILE A 112 3.45 1.01 15.66
C ILE A 112 3.91 1.45 14.26
N GLY A 113 3.09 1.22 13.23
CA GLY A 113 3.36 1.67 11.87
C GLY A 113 3.46 3.20 11.78
N ALA A 114 2.59 3.94 12.44
CA ALA A 114 2.66 5.40 12.50
C ALA A 114 3.93 5.88 13.23
N ALA A 115 4.26 5.29 14.38
CA ALA A 115 5.47 5.63 15.13
C ALA A 115 6.75 5.31 14.34
N ALA A 116 6.83 4.12 13.73
CA ALA A 116 7.95 3.72 12.88
C ALA A 116 8.09 4.65 11.66
N THR A 117 6.98 5.01 11.01
CA THR A 117 6.98 5.97 9.89
C THR A 117 7.48 7.35 10.33
N PHE A 118 7.06 7.81 11.51
CA PHE A 118 7.52 9.07 12.08
C PHE A 118 9.04 9.06 12.35
N ILE A 119 9.56 7.99 12.95
CA ILE A 119 11.00 7.80 13.17
C ILE A 119 11.75 7.78 11.84
N ILE A 120 11.26 7.04 10.84
CA ILE A 120 11.86 7.00 9.50
C ILE A 120 11.88 8.40 8.87
N ALA A 121 10.81 9.17 8.99
CA ALA A 121 10.74 10.53 8.45
C ALA A 121 11.74 11.48 9.13
N LEU A 122 11.96 11.31 10.45
CA LEU A 122 12.93 12.05 11.24
C LEU A 122 14.37 11.69 10.85
N VAL A 123 14.69 10.39 10.75
CA VAL A 123 16.00 9.89 10.29
C VAL A 123 16.33 10.38 8.87
N ARG A 124 15.33 10.42 7.99
CA ARG A 124 15.48 10.94 6.62
C ARG A 124 15.57 12.47 6.55
N ARG A 125 15.45 13.19 7.67
CA ARG A 125 15.44 14.66 7.76
C ARG A 125 14.43 15.31 6.80
N LYS A 126 13.31 14.62 6.51
CA LYS A 126 12.23 15.12 5.63
C LYS A 126 11.05 15.70 6.40
N LEU A 127 11.12 15.66 7.73
CA LEU A 127 10.09 16.18 8.62
C LEU A 127 10.20 17.70 8.69
N THR A 128 9.33 18.39 7.96
CA THR A 128 9.12 19.84 8.11
C THR A 128 7.73 20.07 8.68
N PHE A 129 7.52 21.19 9.39
CA PHE A 129 6.20 21.52 9.93
C PHE A 129 5.12 21.54 8.83
N LYS A 130 5.47 22.06 7.64
CA LYS A 130 4.60 22.04 6.45
C LYS A 130 4.25 20.62 6.00
N ASN A 131 5.24 19.72 5.90
CA ASN A 131 5.00 18.33 5.50
C ASN A 131 4.19 17.56 6.54
N PHE A 132 4.40 17.85 7.83
CA PHE A 132 3.66 17.24 8.93
C PHE A 132 2.17 17.65 8.90
N ILE A 133 1.89 18.96 8.83
CA ILE A 133 0.52 19.47 8.69
C ILE A 133 -0.11 18.99 7.38
N GLY A 134 0.66 18.94 6.30
CA GLY A 134 0.21 18.37 5.03
C GLY A 134 -0.22 16.91 5.17
N ALA A 135 0.60 16.07 5.81
CA ALA A 135 0.27 14.67 6.07
C ALA A 135 -0.99 14.53 6.94
N MET A 136 -1.10 15.29 8.02
CA MET A 136 -2.31 15.29 8.87
C MET A 136 -3.55 15.72 8.10
N SER A 137 -3.47 16.77 7.28
CA SER A 137 -4.60 17.25 6.46
C SER A 137 -5.01 16.20 5.43
N SER A 138 -4.06 15.54 4.77
CA SER A 138 -4.32 14.42 3.86
C SER A 138 -5.00 13.26 4.59
N THR A 139 -4.50 12.87 5.76
CA THR A 139 -5.12 11.82 6.58
C THR A 139 -6.55 12.19 6.97
N LEU A 140 -6.80 13.41 7.47
CA LEU A 140 -8.13 13.88 7.84
C LEU A 140 -9.09 13.88 6.65
N LYS A 141 -8.65 14.35 5.48
CA LYS A 141 -9.48 14.33 4.25
C LYS A 141 -9.82 12.90 3.86
N THR A 142 -8.84 12.01 3.78
CA THR A 142 -9.07 10.61 3.44
C THR A 142 -10.02 9.97 4.44
N THR A 143 -9.76 10.08 5.74
CA THR A 143 -10.63 9.55 6.79
C THR A 143 -12.05 10.14 6.73
N GLY A 144 -12.20 11.43 6.45
CA GLY A 144 -13.51 12.07 6.27
C GLY A 144 -14.30 11.52 5.09
N PHE A 145 -13.66 11.37 3.92
CA PHE A 145 -14.28 10.71 2.76
C PHE A 145 -14.71 9.28 3.09
N LEU A 146 -13.90 8.53 3.83
CA LEU A 146 -14.20 7.16 4.22
C LEU A 146 -15.40 7.09 5.17
N PHE A 147 -15.45 7.94 6.20
CA PHE A 147 -16.61 8.00 7.10
C PHE A 147 -17.90 8.37 6.35
N ALA A 148 -17.85 9.30 5.40
CA ALA A 148 -19.01 9.66 4.59
C ALA A 148 -19.55 8.47 3.78
N ILE A 149 -18.65 7.70 3.14
CA ILE A 149 -19.02 6.48 2.40
C ILE A 149 -19.65 5.44 3.34
N ILE A 150 -19.05 5.22 4.51
CA ILE A 150 -19.52 4.25 5.50
C ILE A 150 -20.91 4.64 6.02
N ILE A 151 -21.11 5.90 6.41
CA ILE A 151 -22.41 6.40 6.89
C ILE A 151 -23.50 6.18 5.84
N MET A 152 -23.22 6.51 4.57
CA MET A 152 -24.16 6.31 3.48
C MET A 152 -24.47 4.83 3.23
N ALA A 153 -23.47 3.95 3.33
CA ALA A 153 -23.65 2.51 3.20
C ALA A 153 -24.52 1.94 4.33
N PHE A 154 -24.32 2.38 5.57
CA PHE A 154 -25.15 1.98 6.70
C PHE A 154 -26.59 2.47 6.57
N LEU A 155 -26.79 3.71 6.14
CA LEU A 155 -28.14 4.23 5.86
C LEU A 155 -28.85 3.38 4.79
N LEU A 156 -28.16 3.06 3.69
CA LEU A 156 -28.72 2.19 2.65
C LEU A 156 -29.05 0.78 3.17
N ASN A 157 -28.15 0.18 3.94
CA ASN A 157 -28.36 -1.14 4.54
C ASN A 157 -29.58 -1.15 5.47
N TYR A 158 -29.75 -0.10 6.29
CA TYR A 158 -30.91 0.08 7.16
C TYR A 158 -32.22 0.17 6.36
N PHE A 159 -32.26 0.98 5.29
CA PHE A 159 -33.42 1.06 4.39
C PHE A 159 -33.76 -0.29 3.74
N MET A 160 -32.76 -1.02 3.24
CA MET A 160 -32.96 -2.35 2.65
C MET A 160 -33.46 -3.38 3.66
N THR A 161 -33.07 -3.24 4.93
CA THR A 161 -33.48 -4.15 6.00
C THR A 161 -34.92 -3.88 6.44
N ILE A 162 -35.37 -2.62 6.47
CA ILE A 162 -36.76 -2.27 6.82
C ILE A 162 -37.74 -2.50 5.67
N THR A 163 -37.27 -2.45 4.42
CA THR A 163 -38.11 -2.66 3.23
C THR A 163 -38.32 -4.14 2.90
N LYS A 164 -37.70 -5.05 3.67
CA LYS A 164 -38.02 -6.49 3.70
C LYS A 164 -39.10 -6.76 4.75
#